data_AF-A0A924UK79-F1
#
_entry.id   AF-A0A924UK79-F1
#
_cell.length_a   1.000
_cell.length_b   1.000
_cell.length_c   1.000
_cell.angle_alpha   90.00
_cell.angle_beta   90.00
_cell.angle_gamma   90.00
#
_symmetry.space_group_name_H-M   'P 1'
#
loop_
_entity.id
_entity.type
_entity.pdbx_description
1 polymer ?
#
loop_
_entity_poly.entity_id
_entity_poly.type
_entity_poly.pdbx_seq_one_letter_code
_entity_poly.pdbx_strand_id
1 'polypeptide(L)'
;MKQLNKLFNYIILLMVVGYGAFFFYGESIMKPQKPAGQFELSSNDIDQVVNKHLKQTTETIEKEQFNSEKAIYKALRQPLKISTAIKETNPEDVLVSQQIWKESEVSVSAADQINSSVYDQMALQKQNEQERKQYAKDFIDNARRGGFHVELSEDLSRILRVTPIRKPSQDDDSYESNPSN
;
A
#
# COMPACT_ATOMS: atom_id res chain seq x y z
N MET A 1 -25.62 57.77 -51.24
CA MET A 1 -25.79 56.31 -51.46
C MET A 1 -24.54 55.47 -51.24
N LYS A 2 -23.34 55.85 -51.72
CA LYS A 2 -22.11 55.03 -51.57
C LYS A 2 -21.70 54.71 -50.12
N GLN A 3 -21.97 55.62 -49.17
CA GLN A 3 -21.67 55.37 -47.76
C GLN A 3 -22.64 54.39 -47.09
N LEU A 4 -23.90 54.38 -47.54
CA LEU A 4 -24.91 53.44 -47.04
C LEU A 4 -24.53 52.00 -47.44
N ASN A 5 -24.09 51.80 -48.69
CA ASN A 5 -23.63 50.49 -49.17
C ASN A 5 -22.39 50.00 -48.43
N LYS A 6 -21.47 50.91 -48.05
CA LYS A 6 -20.30 50.54 -47.24
C LYS A 6 -20.71 50.09 -45.84
N LEU A 7 -21.64 50.80 -45.21
CA LEU A 7 -22.15 50.44 -43.88
C LEU A 7 -22.89 49.10 -43.91
N PHE A 8 -23.71 48.85 -44.94
CA PHE A 8 -24.38 47.57 -45.13
C PHE A 8 -23.39 46.42 -45.33
N ASN A 9 -22.33 46.63 -46.12
CA ASN A 9 -21.29 45.61 -46.32
C ASN A 9 -20.51 45.31 -45.04
N TYR A 10 -20.24 46.32 -44.21
CA TYR A 10 -19.61 46.12 -42.90
C TYR A 10 -20.50 45.30 -41.95
N ILE A 11 -21.81 45.57 -41.93
CA ILE A 11 -22.76 44.81 -41.11
C ILE A 11 -22.83 43.34 -41.57
N ILE A 12 -22.88 43.11 -42.89
CA ILE A 12 -22.87 41.75 -43.45
C ILE A 12 -21.56 41.04 -43.10
N LEU A 13 -20.42 41.70 -43.23
CA LEU A 13 -19.12 41.12 -42.87
C LEU A 13 -19.04 40.79 -41.38
N LEU A 14 -19.56 41.64 -40.50
CA LEU A 14 -19.64 41.38 -39.06
C LEU A 14 -20.54 40.17 -38.74
N MET A 15 -21.68 40.03 -39.42
CA MET A 15 -22.55 38.87 -39.28
C MET A 15 -21.88 37.57 -39.73
N VAL A 16 -21.17 37.59 -40.85
CA VAL A 16 -20.48 36.39 -41.37
C VAL A 16 -19.33 35.98 -40.45
N VAL A 17 -18.53 36.94 -39.98
CA VAL A 17 -17.43 36.66 -39.04
C VAL A 17 -17.98 36.21 -37.68
N GLY A 18 -19.04 36.85 -37.18
CA GLY A 18 -19.71 36.47 -35.94
C GLY A 18 -20.32 35.07 -36.01
N TYR A 19 -20.95 34.71 -37.13
CA TYR A 19 -21.50 33.37 -37.35
C TYR A 19 -20.41 32.31 -37.48
N GLY A 20 -19.32 32.61 -38.20
CA GLY A 20 -18.15 31.72 -38.29
C GLY A 20 -17.50 31.48 -36.93
N ALA A 21 -17.33 32.53 -36.12
CA ALA A 21 -16.83 32.41 -34.75
C ALA A 21 -17.80 31.63 -33.85
N PHE A 22 -19.12 31.87 -33.96
CA PHE A 22 -20.11 31.13 -33.21
C PHE A 22 -20.14 29.64 -33.56
N PHE A 23 -19.96 29.26 -34.83
CA PHE A 23 -19.91 27.85 -35.21
C PHE A 23 -18.61 27.20 -34.72
N PHE A 24 -17.48 27.86 -34.94
CA PHE A 24 -16.15 27.32 -34.59
C PHE A 24 -15.95 27.21 -33.08
N TYR A 25 -16.43 28.19 -32.30
CA TYR A 25 -16.35 28.16 -30.83
C TYR A 25 -17.56 27.45 -30.19
N GLY A 26 -18.73 27.49 -30.82
CA GLY A 26 -19.95 26.85 -30.35
C GLY A 26 -19.91 25.33 -30.45
N GLU A 27 -19.31 24.76 -31.51
CA GLU A 27 -19.08 23.30 -31.60
C GLU A 27 -18.15 22.78 -30.48
N SER A 28 -17.23 23.61 -29.99
CA SER A 28 -16.41 23.27 -28.82
C SER A 28 -17.15 23.36 -27.48
N ILE A 29 -18.32 24.01 -27.41
CA ILE A 29 -19.11 24.19 -26.17
C ILE A 29 -20.38 23.33 -26.15
N MET A 30 -20.90 22.92 -27.32
CA MET A 30 -22.07 22.03 -27.45
C MET A 30 -21.69 20.67 -28.05
N LYS A 31 -20.77 19.95 -27.38
CA LYS A 31 -20.86 18.48 -27.43
C LYS A 31 -22.05 18.08 -26.57
N PRO A 32 -22.98 17.24 -27.05
CA PRO A 32 -24.10 16.79 -26.23
C PRO A 32 -23.52 16.07 -25.01
N GLN A 33 -23.71 16.64 -23.81
CA GLN A 33 -23.69 15.85 -22.59
C GLN A 33 -24.78 14.81 -22.76
N LYS A 34 -24.38 13.57 -23.08
CA LYS A 34 -25.25 12.42 -22.92
C LYS A 34 -25.84 12.51 -21.51
N PRO A 35 -27.15 12.29 -21.31
CA PRO A 35 -27.72 12.23 -19.97
C PRO A 35 -26.88 11.24 -19.17
N ALA A 36 -26.59 11.57 -17.91
CA ALA A 36 -25.89 10.72 -16.97
C ALA A 36 -26.69 9.43 -16.74
N GLY A 37 -26.63 8.53 -17.71
CA GLY A 37 -27.01 7.14 -17.57
C GLY A 37 -26.02 6.51 -16.61
N GLN A 38 -26.55 5.74 -15.67
CA GLN A 38 -25.77 4.85 -14.82
C GLN A 38 -24.72 4.15 -15.69
N PHE A 39 -23.45 4.46 -15.44
CA PHE A 39 -22.33 3.83 -16.11
C PHE A 39 -22.25 2.42 -15.55
N GLU A 40 -22.95 1.47 -16.18
CA GLU A 40 -22.63 0.05 -16.03
C GLU A 40 -21.26 -0.14 -16.67
N LEU A 41 -20.19 0.08 -15.89
CA LEU A 41 -18.87 -0.35 -16.30
C LEU A 41 -18.93 -1.87 -16.46
N SER A 42 -18.60 -2.37 -17.66
CA SER A 42 -18.40 -3.80 -17.84
C SER A 42 -17.28 -4.26 -16.92
N SER A 43 -17.33 -5.50 -16.43
CA SER A 43 -16.30 -6.06 -15.54
C SER A 43 -14.87 -5.85 -16.08
N ASN A 44 -14.72 -5.87 -17.41
CA ASN A 44 -13.45 -5.65 -18.10
C ASN A 44 -12.90 -4.23 -17.92
N ASP A 45 -13.76 -3.21 -17.82
CA ASP A 45 -13.34 -1.83 -17.60
C ASP A 45 -12.98 -1.60 -16.13
N ILE A 46 -13.68 -2.26 -15.21
CA ILE A 46 -13.36 -2.24 -13.77
C ILE A 46 -11.97 -2.86 -13.55
N ASP A 47 -11.71 -4.02 -14.13
CA ASP A 47 -10.42 -4.71 -14.01
C ASP A 47 -9.27 -3.88 -14.60
N GLN A 48 -9.49 -3.17 -15.71
CA GLN A 48 -8.48 -2.27 -16.28
C GLN A 48 -8.20 -1.07 -15.39
N VAL A 49 -9.23 -0.47 -14.79
CA VAL A 49 -9.08 0.66 -13.85
C VAL A 49 -8.36 0.20 -12.59
N VAL A 50 -8.72 -0.96 -12.04
CA VAL A 50 -8.06 -1.55 -10.86
C VAL A 50 -6.60 -1.86 -11.16
N ASN A 51 -6.29 -2.51 -12.28
CA ASN A 51 -4.90 -2.81 -12.67
C ASN A 51 -4.07 -1.54 -12.87
N LYS A 52 -4.68 -0.50 -13.45
CA LYS A 52 -4.02 0.80 -13.60
C LYS A 52 -3.74 1.45 -12.25
N HIS A 53 -4.72 1.44 -11.34
CA HIS A 53 -4.53 1.98 -9.99
C HIS A 53 -3.50 1.18 -9.20
N LEU A 54 -3.55 -0.16 -9.24
CA LEU A 54 -2.55 -1.02 -8.61
C LEU A 54 -1.15 -0.69 -9.12
N LYS A 55 -0.96 -0.60 -10.44
CA LYS A 55 0.32 -0.23 -11.03
C LYS A 55 0.79 1.16 -10.59
N GLN A 56 -0.09 2.16 -10.63
CA GLN A 56 0.23 3.51 -10.17
C GLN A 56 0.60 3.55 -8.69
N THR A 57 -0.13 2.81 -7.84
CA THR A 57 0.15 2.71 -6.41
C THR A 57 1.48 2.01 -6.16
N THR A 58 1.78 0.92 -6.86
CA THR A 58 3.08 0.24 -6.76
C THR A 58 4.22 1.19 -7.14
N GLU A 59 4.10 1.91 -8.25
CA GLU A 59 5.11 2.91 -8.68
C GLU A 59 5.30 4.01 -7.63
N THR A 60 4.23 4.48 -6.97
CA THR A 60 4.34 5.48 -5.90
C THR A 60 5.04 4.93 -4.66
N ILE A 61 4.72 3.70 -4.25
CA ILE A 61 5.32 3.04 -3.09
C ILE A 61 6.81 2.82 -3.33
N GLU A 62 7.21 2.33 -4.50
CA GLU A 62 8.62 2.13 -4.85
C GLU A 62 9.40 3.45 -4.82
N LYS A 63 8.80 4.53 -5.34
CA LYS A 63 9.40 5.86 -5.30
C LYS A 63 9.55 6.39 -3.87
N GLU A 64 8.56 6.16 -3.01
CA GLU A 64 8.61 6.54 -1.60
C GLU A 64 9.68 5.75 -0.84
N GLN A 65 9.77 4.43 -1.07
CA GLN A 65 10.82 3.59 -0.49
C GLN A 65 12.22 4.05 -0.91
N PHE A 66 12.41 4.34 -2.20
CA PHE A 66 13.69 4.86 -2.68
C PHE A 66 14.04 6.22 -2.05
N ASN A 67 13.06 7.12 -1.93
CA ASN A 67 13.28 8.43 -1.33
C ASN A 67 13.57 8.33 0.17
N SER A 68 12.89 7.43 0.89
CA SER A 68 13.13 7.22 2.32
C SER A 68 14.51 6.60 2.55
N GLU A 69 14.90 5.60 1.78
CA GLU A 69 16.24 5.00 1.84
C GLU A 69 17.32 6.04 1.54
N LYS A 70 17.15 6.84 0.49
CA LYS A 70 18.06 7.96 0.17
C LYS A 70 18.13 8.99 1.28
N ALA A 71 17.01 9.32 1.92
CA ALA A 71 16.96 10.25 3.05
C ALA A 71 17.71 9.68 4.27
N ILE A 72 17.55 8.39 4.56
CA ILE A 72 18.28 7.69 5.63
C ILE A 72 19.78 7.70 5.33
N TYR A 73 20.21 7.32 4.12
CA TYR A 73 21.62 7.38 3.73
C TYR A 73 22.20 8.78 3.84
N LYS A 74 21.43 9.80 3.44
CA LYS A 74 21.85 11.20 3.55
C LYS A 74 21.97 11.62 5.01
N ALA A 75 21.03 11.24 5.88
CA ALA A 75 21.07 11.52 7.31
C ALA A 75 22.26 10.83 7.99
N LEU A 76 22.55 9.57 7.64
CA LEU A 76 23.69 8.82 8.16
C LEU A 76 25.05 9.43 7.75
N ARG A 77 25.13 9.98 6.53
CA ARG A 77 26.37 10.59 6.01
C ARG A 77 26.53 12.06 6.38
N GLN A 78 25.46 12.73 6.79
CA GLN A 78 25.56 14.11 7.24
C GLN A 78 26.20 14.11 8.63
N PRO A 79 27.35 14.78 8.81
CA PRO A 79 27.90 14.96 10.14
C PRO A 79 26.84 15.72 10.94
N LEU A 80 26.44 15.16 12.09
CA LEU A 80 25.57 15.81 13.05
C LEU A 80 26.18 17.19 13.34
N LYS A 81 25.58 18.24 12.77
CA LYS A 81 25.91 19.61 13.13
C LYS A 81 25.28 19.86 14.49
N ILE A 82 25.91 19.31 15.53
CA ILE A 82 25.63 19.66 16.91
C ILE A 82 26.07 21.12 17.01
N SER A 83 25.13 22.03 16.82
CA SER A 83 25.33 23.43 17.19
C SER A 83 25.54 23.43 18.70
N THR A 84 26.80 23.43 19.14
CA THR A 84 27.22 23.56 20.54
C THR A 84 26.91 24.95 21.12
N ALA A 85 26.00 25.71 20.51
CA ALA A 85 25.27 26.73 21.22
C ALA A 85 24.20 26.03 22.08
N ILE A 86 24.66 25.41 23.18
CA ILE A 86 23.78 25.12 24.31
C ILE A 86 23.34 26.49 24.78
N LYS A 87 22.21 26.99 24.25
CA LYS A 87 21.50 28.07 24.89
C LYS A 87 21.03 27.44 26.19
N GLU A 88 21.67 27.82 27.29
CA GLU A 88 21.25 27.45 28.64
C GLU A 88 19.82 27.95 28.78
N THR A 89 18.88 27.06 28.46
CA THR A 89 17.46 27.35 28.46
C THR A 89 17.03 26.94 29.84
N ASN A 90 16.62 27.91 30.67
CA ASN A 90 16.15 27.57 32.00
C ASN A 90 15.04 26.52 31.86
N PRO A 91 15.05 25.45 32.68
CA PRO A 91 14.06 24.40 32.60
C PRO A 91 12.62 24.89 32.87
N GLU A 92 12.46 26.12 33.35
CA GLU A 92 11.18 26.81 33.52
C GLU A 92 10.66 27.49 32.24
N ASP A 93 11.53 27.79 31.26
CA ASP A 93 11.17 28.46 30.00
C ASP A 93 10.77 27.49 28.88
N VAL A 94 10.97 26.19 29.08
CA VAL A 94 10.59 25.14 28.12
C VAL A 94 9.14 24.77 28.36
N LEU A 95 8.29 24.85 27.33
CA LEU A 95 6.90 24.38 27.40
C LEU A 95 6.85 22.94 27.92
N VAL A 96 5.94 22.65 28.87
CA VAL A 96 5.77 21.31 29.47
C VAL A 96 5.61 20.22 28.40
N SER A 97 4.96 20.53 27.28
CA SER A 97 4.77 19.61 26.14
C SER A 97 6.07 19.19 25.43
N GLN A 98 7.17 19.90 25.63
CA GLN A 98 8.50 19.59 25.06
C GLN A 98 9.45 18.96 26.09
N GLN A 99 9.00 18.78 27.33
CA GLN A 99 9.79 18.19 28.41
C GLN A 99 9.53 16.68 28.50
N ILE A 100 10.24 15.88 27.70
CA ILE A 100 10.08 14.40 27.62
C ILE A 100 10.23 13.70 28.99
N TRP A 101 11.05 14.26 29.88
CA TRP A 101 11.34 13.80 31.24
C TRP A 101 10.33 14.24 32.31
N LYS A 102 9.52 15.26 32.03
CA LYS A 102 8.43 15.73 32.88
C LYS A 102 7.13 15.55 32.10
N GLU A 103 6.85 14.32 31.71
CA GLU A 103 5.45 13.93 31.63
C GLU A 103 4.92 14.11 33.05
N SER A 104 4.32 15.27 33.32
CA SER A 104 3.25 15.30 34.31
C SER A 104 2.38 14.12 33.98
N GLU A 105 2.03 13.30 34.96
CA GLU A 105 0.94 12.34 34.85
C GLU A 105 -0.25 13.11 34.24
N VAL A 106 -0.32 13.12 32.90
CA VAL A 106 -1.53 13.45 32.19
C VAL A 106 -2.48 12.48 32.84
N SER A 107 -3.54 12.96 33.47
CA SER A 107 -4.52 12.10 34.09
C SER A 107 -5.18 11.31 32.95
N VAL A 108 -4.47 10.30 32.47
CA VAL A 108 -4.92 9.29 31.54
C VAL A 108 -6.08 8.68 32.30
N SER A 109 -7.29 8.94 31.81
CA SER A 109 -8.48 8.37 32.43
C SER A 109 -8.23 6.89 32.65
N ALA A 110 -8.69 6.29 33.75
CA ALA A 110 -8.49 4.86 33.98
C ALA A 110 -8.94 4.02 32.78
N ALA A 111 -9.93 4.53 32.01
CA ALA A 111 -10.36 3.96 30.74
C ALA A 111 -9.27 3.95 29.66
N ASP A 112 -8.48 5.02 29.53
CA ASP A 112 -7.43 5.15 28.53
C ASP A 112 -6.21 4.27 28.85
N GLN A 113 -5.89 4.07 30.14
CA GLN A 113 -4.85 3.12 30.57
C GLN A 113 -5.26 1.66 30.33
N ILE A 114 -6.55 1.34 30.56
CA ILE A 114 -7.09 0.01 30.25
C ILE A 114 -7.07 -0.21 28.74
N ASN A 115 -7.47 0.78 27.94
CA ASN A 115 -7.51 0.66 26.50
C ASN A 115 -6.11 0.49 25.88
N SER A 116 -5.10 1.22 26.36
CA SER A 116 -3.72 1.07 25.88
C SER A 116 -3.17 -0.33 26.20
N SER A 117 -3.32 -0.79 27.45
CA SER A 117 -2.85 -2.13 27.85
C SER A 117 -3.55 -3.26 27.08
N VAL A 118 -4.85 -3.13 26.80
CA VAL A 118 -5.59 -4.09 25.97
C VAL A 118 -5.09 -4.07 24.53
N TYR A 119 -4.83 -2.89 23.96
CA TYR A 119 -4.31 -2.77 22.60
C TYR A 119 -2.91 -3.39 22.48
N ASP A 120 -2.02 -3.10 23.42
CA ASP A 120 -0.67 -3.65 23.46
C ASP A 120 -0.68 -5.16 23.61
N GLN A 121 -1.58 -5.70 24.45
CA GLN A 121 -1.75 -7.14 24.61
C GLN A 121 -2.27 -7.80 23.33
N MET A 122 -3.23 -7.17 22.64
CA MET A 122 -3.73 -7.68 21.35
C MET A 122 -2.65 -7.63 20.26
N ALA A 123 -1.84 -6.57 20.23
CA ALA A 123 -0.73 -6.45 19.28
C ALA A 123 0.30 -7.56 19.49
N LEU A 124 0.68 -7.81 20.75
CA LEU A 124 1.65 -8.84 21.13
C LEU A 124 1.12 -10.25 20.86
N GLN A 125 -0.17 -10.52 21.08
CA GLN A 125 -0.78 -11.80 20.71
C GLN A 125 -0.75 -12.04 19.21
N LYS A 126 -1.11 -11.04 18.40
CA LYS A 126 -1.06 -11.14 16.93
C LYS A 126 0.35 -11.37 16.42
N GLN A 127 1.34 -10.69 17.01
CA GLN A 127 2.74 -10.89 16.65
C GLN A 127 3.18 -12.34 16.94
N ASN A 128 2.90 -12.84 18.15
CA ASN A 128 3.23 -14.22 18.53
C ASN A 128 2.56 -15.26 17.60
N GLU A 129 1.31 -15.04 17.19
CA GLU A 129 0.64 -15.91 16.23
C GLU A 129 1.30 -15.90 14.85
N GLN A 130 1.72 -14.72 14.37
CA GLN A 130 2.42 -14.59 13.09
C GLN A 130 3.79 -15.28 13.13
N GLU A 131 4.55 -15.10 14.19
CA GLU A 131 5.85 -15.74 14.38
C GLU A 131 5.72 -17.27 14.41
N ARG A 132 4.72 -17.80 15.14
CA ARG A 132 4.43 -19.24 15.16
C ARG A 132 4.05 -19.78 13.78
N LYS A 133 3.27 -19.03 13.00
CA LYS A 133 2.91 -19.41 11.62
C LYS A 133 4.13 -19.46 10.71
N GLN A 134 5.03 -18.48 10.82
CA GLN A 134 6.27 -18.46 10.04
C GLN A 134 7.17 -19.64 10.40
N TYR A 135 7.38 -19.89 11.70
CA TYR A 135 8.16 -21.04 12.16
C TYR A 135 7.59 -22.37 11.66
N ALA A 136 6.26 -22.56 11.74
CA ALA A 136 5.61 -23.77 11.26
C ALA A 136 5.82 -23.97 9.75
N LYS A 137 5.75 -22.90 8.97
CA LYS A 137 6.01 -22.93 7.52
C LYS A 137 7.45 -23.34 7.24
N ASP A 138 8.42 -22.71 7.90
CA ASP A 138 9.83 -23.02 7.71
C ASP A 138 10.15 -24.46 8.10
N PHE A 139 9.52 -24.96 9.17
CA PHE A 139 9.64 -26.35 9.59
C PHE A 139 9.12 -27.32 8.52
N ILE A 140 7.93 -27.07 7.97
CA ILE A 140 7.34 -27.89 6.90
C ILE A 140 8.21 -27.84 5.63
N ASP A 141 8.69 -26.65 5.24
CA ASP A 141 9.52 -26.47 4.06
C ASP A 141 10.88 -27.19 4.20
N ASN A 142 11.48 -27.14 5.39
CA ASN A 142 12.70 -27.89 5.71
C ASN A 142 12.45 -29.40 5.69
N ALA A 143 11.34 -29.88 6.24
CA ALA A 143 10.98 -31.29 6.18
C ALA A 143 10.73 -31.77 4.74
N ARG A 144 10.08 -30.93 3.92
CA ARG A 144 9.85 -31.21 2.50
C ARG A 144 11.15 -31.30 1.72
N ARG A 145 12.11 -30.40 1.99
CA ARG A 145 13.47 -30.49 1.41
C ARG A 145 14.18 -31.77 1.83
N GLY A 146 13.94 -32.24 3.06
CA GLY A 146 14.40 -33.54 3.56
C GLY A 146 13.66 -34.75 2.99
N GLY A 147 12.65 -34.55 2.13
CA GLY A 147 11.88 -35.63 1.53
C GLY A 147 10.72 -36.14 2.40
N PHE A 148 10.21 -35.34 3.33
CA PHE A 148 9.09 -35.70 4.19
C PHE A 148 7.92 -34.72 4.06
N HIS A 149 6.70 -35.23 4.04
CA HIS A 149 5.47 -34.49 4.20
C HIS A 149 5.08 -34.52 5.68
N VAL A 150 4.98 -33.34 6.29
CA VAL A 150 4.67 -33.20 7.72
C VAL A 150 3.36 -32.44 7.89
N GLU A 151 2.43 -33.03 8.62
CA GLU A 151 1.17 -32.41 9.02
C GLU A 151 1.28 -31.96 10.48
N LEU A 152 0.97 -30.69 10.72
CA LEU A 152 0.95 -30.10 12.07
C LEU A 152 -0.49 -29.97 12.57
N SER A 153 -0.66 -29.91 13.89
CA SER A 153 -1.93 -29.59 14.55
C SER A 153 -2.44 -28.21 14.17
N GLU A 154 -3.73 -27.94 14.31
CA GLU A 154 -4.33 -26.61 14.03
C GLU A 154 -3.64 -25.48 14.80
N ASP A 155 -3.24 -25.73 16.05
CA ASP A 155 -2.49 -24.80 16.88
C ASP A 155 -0.99 -24.69 16.52
N LEU A 156 -0.54 -25.40 15.48
CA LEU A 156 0.87 -25.44 15.03
C LEU A 156 1.89 -25.87 16.10
N SER A 157 1.44 -26.47 17.20
CA SER A 157 2.28 -26.80 18.36
C SER A 157 2.82 -28.23 18.31
N ARG A 158 2.17 -29.13 17.57
CA ARG A 158 2.51 -30.57 17.55
C ARG A 158 2.49 -31.11 16.13
N ILE A 159 3.31 -32.11 15.89
CA ILE A 159 3.34 -32.89 14.65
C ILE A 159 2.28 -33.99 14.78
N LEU A 160 1.35 -34.04 13.83
CA LEU A 160 0.32 -35.08 13.75
C LEU A 160 0.81 -36.28 12.95
N ARG A 161 1.47 -36.03 11.82
CA ARG A 161 1.88 -37.09 10.89
C ARG A 161 3.13 -36.70 10.13
N VAL A 162 3.98 -37.69 9.88
CA VAL A 162 5.16 -37.58 9.02
C VAL A 162 5.12 -38.71 8.01
N THR A 163 5.13 -38.38 6.72
CA THR A 163 5.11 -39.37 5.63
C THR A 163 6.27 -39.11 4.67
N PRO A 164 7.09 -40.10 4.28
CA PRO A 164 8.14 -39.90 3.31
C PRO A 164 7.56 -39.61 1.92
N ILE A 165 8.11 -38.60 1.23
CA ILE A 165 7.79 -38.24 -0.15
C ILE A 165 8.63 -39.15 -1.05
N ARG A 166 8.03 -40.24 -1.52
CA ARG A 166 8.66 -41.13 -2.51
C ARG A 166 8.83 -40.37 -3.83
N LYS A 167 10.05 -40.34 -4.36
CA LYS A 167 10.30 -39.80 -5.70
C LYS A 167 9.75 -40.81 -6.72
N PRO A 168 9.15 -40.38 -7.85
CA PRO A 168 8.62 -41.27 -8.89
C PRO A 168 9.70 -42.10 -9.63
N SER A 169 10.96 -42.08 -9.17
CA SER A 169 12.05 -42.89 -9.69
C SER A 169 12.45 -44.05 -8.75
N GLN A 170 11.65 -44.33 -7.72
CA GLN A 170 11.82 -45.49 -6.83
C GLN A 170 10.61 -46.42 -6.94
N ASP A 171 10.27 -46.81 -8.18
CA ASP A 171 9.46 -48.00 -8.44
C ASP A 171 10.43 -49.19 -8.60
N ASP A 172 11.06 -49.60 -7.51
CA ASP A 172 11.76 -50.90 -7.42
C ASP A 172 11.94 -51.31 -5.96
N ASP A 173 10.84 -51.33 -5.20
CA ASP A 173 10.78 -52.17 -4.00
C ASP A 173 10.55 -53.61 -4.48
N SER A 174 11.68 -54.23 -4.86
CA SER A 174 11.82 -55.67 -4.97
C SER A 174 11.32 -56.31 -3.67
N TYR A 175 10.17 -56.97 -3.76
CA TYR A 175 9.71 -57.89 -2.73
C TYR A 175 10.68 -59.07 -2.69
N GLU A 176 11.74 -58.97 -1.91
CA GLU A 176 12.55 -60.11 -1.51
C GLU A 176 11.70 -60.93 -0.52
N SER A 177 10.87 -61.81 -1.08
CA SER A 177 10.20 -62.85 -0.33
C SER A 177 11.27 -63.75 0.28
N ASN A 178 11.50 -63.56 1.56
CA ASN A 178 12.30 -64.42 2.43
C ASN A 178 11.97 -65.90 2.13
N PRO A 179 12.92 -66.76 1.70
CA PRO A 179 12.62 -68.18 1.55
C PRO A 179 12.50 -68.76 2.97
N SER A 180 11.30 -69.22 3.30
CA SER A 180 11.02 -70.03 4.48
C SER A 180 11.89 -71.29 4.47
N ASN A 181 12.75 -71.45 5.48
CA ASN A 181 13.25 -72.76 5.91
C ASN A 181 12.14 -73.55 6.61
#